data_AF-A0A2S8ZKS8-F1
#
_entry.id   AF-A0A2S8ZKS8-F1
#
_cell.length_a   1.000
_cell.length_b   1.000
_cell.length_c   1.000
_cell.angle_alpha   90.00
_cell.angle_beta   90.00
_cell.angle_gamma   90.00
#
_symmetry.space_group_name_H-M   'P 1'
#
loop_
_entity.id
_entity.type
_entity.pdbx_description
1 polymer ?
#
loop_
_entity_poly.entity_id
_entity_poly.type
_entity_poly.pdbx_seq_one_letter_code
_entity_poly.pdbx_strand_id
1 'polypeptide(L)'
;MATDEMRAKLAYSRDRLEAAQHAKEQAERLSGSAHEMGGGIPGFGGSGNQRAAGQVRGAHDRAHRAHQEADERIQKWSHRVGSLERRIAEAERVHFTRDDLAGAEFIHDGISWRQVRKVNAKTVSVETGYSWVDRVPFEKIRSVRPEVKR
;
A
#
# COMPACT_ATOMS: atom_id res chain seq x y z
N MET A 1 1.18 -20.85 2.82
CA MET A 1 2.36 -20.08 2.39
C MET A 1 3.13 -19.71 3.64
N ALA A 2 4.33 -20.26 3.81
CA ALA A 2 5.16 -20.00 4.98
C ALA A 2 5.62 -18.53 4.99
N THR A 3 5.90 -17.96 6.17
CA THR A 3 6.35 -16.56 6.32
C THR A 3 7.61 -16.28 5.49
N ASP A 4 8.54 -17.23 5.41
CA ASP A 4 9.75 -17.11 4.59
C ASP A 4 9.45 -17.01 3.09
N GLU A 5 8.46 -17.77 2.61
CA GLU A 5 7.99 -17.68 1.22
C GLU A 5 7.36 -16.31 0.94
N MET A 6 6.66 -15.72 1.92
CA MET A 6 6.12 -14.36 1.81
C MET A 6 7.23 -13.31 1.78
N ARG A 7 8.27 -13.47 2.60
CA ARG A 7 9.44 -12.57 2.64
C ARG A 7 10.23 -12.63 1.33
N ALA A 8 10.43 -13.81 0.76
CA ALA A 8 11.06 -13.97 -0.56
C ALA A 8 10.25 -13.26 -1.66
N LYS A 9 8.93 -13.44 -1.65
CA LYS A 9 8.02 -12.72 -2.57
C LYS A 9 8.02 -11.21 -2.36
N LEU A 10 8.19 -10.74 -1.12
CA LEU A 10 8.30 -9.32 -0.78
C LEU A 10 9.59 -8.75 -1.36
N ALA A 11 10.72 -9.42 -1.16
CA ALA A 11 12.01 -9.00 -1.72
C ALA A 11 11.94 -8.90 -3.26
N TYR A 12 11.39 -9.91 -3.92
CA TYR A 12 11.16 -9.87 -5.37
C TYR A 12 10.25 -8.70 -5.78
N SER A 13 9.15 -8.47 -5.05
CA SER A 13 8.21 -7.39 -5.39
C SER A 13 8.82 -6.01 -5.18
N ARG A 14 9.74 -5.85 -4.22
CA ARG A 14 10.51 -4.62 -3.98
C ARG A 14 11.50 -4.35 -5.11
N ASP A 15 12.27 -5.36 -5.52
CA ASP A 15 13.16 -5.26 -6.70
C ASP A 15 12.38 -4.83 -7.96
N ARG A 16 11.19 -5.39 -8.17
CA ARG A 16 10.32 -4.98 -9.28
C ARG A 16 9.77 -3.57 -9.16
N LEU A 17 9.51 -3.10 -7.94
CA LEU A 17 9.08 -1.72 -7.69
C LEU A 17 10.23 -0.74 -7.98
N GLU A 18 11.43 -1.04 -7.51
CA GLU A 18 12.64 -0.26 -7.77
C GLU A 18 12.94 -0.18 -9.27
N ALA A 19 12.88 -1.32 -9.99
CA ALA A 19 13.01 -1.34 -11.44
C ALA A 19 11.93 -0.50 -12.16
N ALA A 20 10.72 -0.43 -11.62
CA ALA A 20 9.65 0.42 -12.17
C ALA A 20 9.89 1.91 -11.88
N GLN A 21 10.42 2.24 -10.70
CA GLN A 21 10.83 3.61 -10.35
C GLN A 21 11.97 4.09 -11.25
N HIS A 22 12.99 3.27 -11.48
CA HIS A 22 14.04 3.59 -12.44
C HIS A 22 13.49 3.76 -13.87
N ALA A 23 12.51 2.94 -14.29
CA ALA A 23 11.87 3.13 -15.59
C ALA A 23 11.16 4.49 -15.70
N LYS A 24 10.52 4.95 -14.61
CA LYS A 24 9.92 6.29 -14.54
C LYS A 24 10.96 7.39 -14.66
N GLU A 25 12.09 7.29 -13.96
CA GLU A 25 13.19 8.25 -14.09
C GLU A 25 13.72 8.32 -15.53
N GLN A 26 13.81 7.20 -16.24
CA GLN A 26 14.18 7.19 -17.66
C GLN A 26 13.10 7.87 -18.52
N ALA A 27 11.81 7.64 -18.24
CA ALA A 27 10.72 8.28 -18.94
C ALA A 27 10.72 9.80 -18.73
N GLU A 28 11.03 10.28 -17.53
CA GLU A 28 11.20 11.71 -17.22
C GLU A 28 12.35 12.33 -18.03
N ARG A 29 13.49 11.62 -18.16
CA ARG A 29 14.61 12.05 -19.02
C ARG A 29 14.19 12.13 -20.48
N LEU A 30 13.48 11.12 -20.99
CA LEU A 30 12.97 11.12 -22.37
C LEU A 30 12.00 12.28 -22.61
N SER A 31 11.16 12.60 -21.62
CA SER A 31 10.24 13.74 -21.67
C SER A 31 11.01 15.06 -21.73
N GLY A 32 12.05 15.23 -20.91
CA GLY A 32 12.95 16.38 -20.94
C GLY A 32 13.62 16.55 -22.31
N SER A 33 14.21 15.49 -22.86
CA SER A 33 14.83 15.52 -24.19
C SER A 33 13.82 15.81 -25.32
N ALA A 34 12.58 15.31 -25.21
CA ALA A 34 11.52 15.65 -26.17
C ALA A 34 11.16 17.15 -26.10
N HIS A 35 11.11 17.71 -24.89
CA HIS A 35 10.85 19.13 -24.68
C HIS A 35 11.98 20.02 -25.22
N GLU A 36 13.24 19.64 -25.00
CA GLU A 36 14.41 20.30 -25.59
C GLU A 36 14.37 20.26 -27.13
N MET A 37 14.01 19.11 -27.71
CA MET A 37 13.85 18.96 -29.16
C MET A 37 12.74 19.85 -29.73
N GLY A 38 11.65 20.04 -29.00
CA GLY A 38 10.55 20.94 -29.37
C GLY A 38 10.90 22.42 -29.23
N GLY A 39 11.64 22.79 -28.17
CA GLY A 39 12.07 24.17 -27.90
C GLY A 39 13.19 24.67 -28.82
N GLY A 40 13.96 23.76 -29.43
CA GLY A 40 15.05 24.07 -30.37
C GLY A 40 14.66 24.23 -31.84
N ILE A 41 13.37 24.15 -32.20
CA ILE A 41 12.91 24.26 -33.60
C ILE A 41 12.25 25.62 -33.83
N PRO A 42 12.93 26.58 -34.50
CA PRO A 42 12.30 27.79 -35.02
C PRO A 42 11.14 27.42 -35.95
N GLY A 43 9.93 27.94 -35.68
CA GLY A 43 8.76 27.77 -36.56
C GLY A 43 7.87 26.55 -36.28
N PHE A 44 7.89 26.01 -35.05
CA PHE A 44 6.92 24.99 -34.64
C PHE A 44 5.50 25.59 -34.56
N GLY A 45 4.75 25.51 -35.67
CA GLY A 45 3.40 26.04 -35.79
C GLY A 45 3.08 26.44 -37.23
N GLY A 46 2.38 25.57 -37.96
CA GLY A 46 1.70 25.89 -39.21
C GLY A 46 2.55 25.95 -40.49
N SER A 47 3.75 26.53 -40.48
CA SER A 47 4.55 26.79 -41.71
C SER A 47 5.96 26.19 -41.74
N GLY A 48 6.40 25.48 -40.69
CA GLY A 48 7.75 24.92 -40.54
C GLY A 48 7.97 23.50 -41.12
N ASN A 49 9.19 22.99 -40.97
CA ASN A 49 9.61 21.65 -41.45
C ASN A 49 8.79 20.52 -40.79
N GLN A 50 7.82 19.99 -41.54
CA GLN A 50 6.88 18.96 -41.10
C GLN A 50 7.55 17.66 -40.62
N ARG A 51 8.73 17.31 -41.16
CA ARG A 51 9.48 16.13 -40.71
C ARG A 51 10.03 16.32 -39.29
N ALA A 52 10.59 17.49 -39.00
CA ALA A 52 11.08 17.82 -37.66
C ALA A 52 9.92 17.88 -36.65
N ALA A 53 8.77 18.42 -37.04
CA ALA A 53 7.57 18.40 -36.21
C ALA A 53 7.06 16.98 -35.92
N GLY A 54 7.13 16.07 -36.90
CA GLY A 54 6.81 14.65 -36.71
C GLY A 54 7.76 13.94 -35.74
N GLN A 55 9.05 14.26 -35.78
CA GLN A 55 10.04 13.71 -34.85
C GLN A 55 9.77 14.13 -33.40
N VAL A 56 9.46 15.41 -33.17
CA VAL A 56 9.11 15.94 -31.84
C VAL A 56 7.84 15.29 -31.29
N ARG A 57 6.77 15.22 -32.10
CA ARG A 57 5.53 14.53 -31.69
C ARG A 57 5.79 13.07 -31.34
N GLY A 58 6.52 12.35 -32.19
CA GLY A 58 6.88 10.96 -31.92
C GLY A 58 7.74 10.79 -30.65
N ALA A 59 8.59 11.76 -30.33
CA ALA A 59 9.36 11.76 -29.08
C ALA A 59 8.46 11.96 -27.85
N HIS A 60 7.54 12.92 -27.90
CA HIS A 60 6.55 13.14 -26.84
C HIS A 60 5.63 11.92 -26.66
N ASP A 61 5.15 11.31 -27.75
CA ASP A 61 4.29 10.12 -27.67
C ASP A 61 5.00 8.91 -27.07
N ARG A 62 6.31 8.75 -27.35
CA ARG A 62 7.14 7.71 -26.72
C ARG A 62 7.35 7.99 -25.23
N ALA A 63 7.70 9.23 -24.88
CA ALA A 63 7.90 9.63 -23.48
C ALA A 63 6.61 9.47 -22.67
N HIS A 64 5.47 9.86 -23.23
CA HIS A 64 4.17 9.74 -22.58
C HIS A 64 3.78 8.28 -22.32
N ARG A 65 3.93 7.40 -23.32
CA ARG A 65 3.70 5.96 -23.15
C ARG A 65 4.63 5.34 -22.11
N ALA A 66 5.91 5.68 -22.15
CA ALA A 66 6.87 5.18 -21.17
C ALA A 66 6.51 5.61 -19.74
N HIS A 67 6.01 6.83 -19.56
CA HIS A 67 5.57 7.34 -18.26
C HIS A 67 4.31 6.62 -17.76
N GLN A 68 3.31 6.41 -18.63
CA GLN A 68 2.11 5.65 -18.29
C GLN A 68 2.45 4.22 -17.89
N GLU A 69 3.25 3.52 -18.68
CA GLU A 69 3.67 2.14 -18.40
C GLU A 69 4.45 2.05 -17.07
N ALA A 70 5.31 3.03 -16.78
CA ALA A 70 6.05 3.07 -15.53
C ALA A 70 5.13 3.32 -14.32
N ASP A 71 4.18 4.25 -14.43
CA ASP A 71 3.20 4.55 -13.37
C ASP A 71 2.30 3.33 -13.07
N GLU A 72 1.79 2.64 -14.10
CA GLU A 72 1.01 1.41 -13.93
C GLU A 72 1.82 0.31 -13.21
N ARG A 73 3.09 0.16 -13.59
CA ARG A 73 3.99 -0.80 -12.94
C ARG A 73 4.27 -0.43 -11.49
N ILE A 74 4.52 0.84 -11.20
CA ILE A 74 4.71 1.34 -9.82
C ILE A 74 3.45 1.08 -9.00
N GLN A 75 2.27 1.40 -9.51
CA GLN A 75 1.01 1.15 -8.82
C GLN A 75 0.81 -0.34 -8.51
N LYS A 76 1.02 -1.20 -9.50
CA LYS A 76 0.92 -2.67 -9.34
C LYS A 76 1.87 -3.19 -8.27
N TRP A 77 3.14 -2.83 -8.33
CA TRP A 77 4.15 -3.38 -7.43
C TRP A 77 4.10 -2.76 -6.03
N SER A 78 3.78 -1.48 -5.91
CA SER A 78 3.55 -0.84 -4.59
C SER A 78 2.37 -1.46 -3.86
N HIS A 79 1.25 -1.71 -4.55
CA HIS A 79 0.12 -2.42 -3.98
C HIS A 79 0.51 -3.84 -3.54
N ARG A 80 1.31 -4.55 -4.35
CA ARG A 80 1.79 -5.90 -4.03
C ARG A 80 2.71 -5.91 -2.80
N VAL A 81 3.64 -4.98 -2.71
CA VAL A 81 4.54 -4.81 -1.56
C VAL A 81 3.73 -4.57 -0.29
N GLY A 82 2.85 -3.56 -0.28
CA GLY A 82 2.03 -3.26 0.89
C GLY A 82 1.09 -4.41 1.29
N SER A 83 0.59 -5.19 0.33
CA SER A 83 -0.21 -6.39 0.63
C SER A 83 0.62 -7.48 1.32
N LEU A 84 1.85 -7.73 0.86
CA LEU A 84 2.73 -8.73 1.45
C LEU A 84 3.22 -8.31 2.83
N GLU A 85 3.58 -7.04 3.02
CA GLU A 85 3.97 -6.48 4.31
C GLU A 85 2.86 -6.66 5.35
N ARG A 86 1.61 -6.31 5.00
CA ARG A 86 0.45 -6.53 5.89
C ARG A 86 0.27 -8.00 6.26
N ARG A 87 0.46 -8.92 5.31
CA ARG A 87 0.30 -10.36 5.55
C ARG A 87 1.42 -10.93 6.42
N ILE A 88 2.65 -10.47 6.23
CA ILE A 88 3.79 -10.85 7.05
C ILE A 88 3.59 -10.31 8.47
N ALA A 89 3.26 -9.04 8.62
CA ALA A 89 2.98 -8.42 9.90
C ALA A 89 1.84 -9.13 10.65
N GLU A 90 0.80 -9.56 9.93
CA GLU A 90 -0.28 -10.34 10.54
C GLU A 90 0.17 -11.75 10.96
N ALA A 91 0.95 -12.43 10.12
CA ALA A 91 1.46 -13.76 10.43
C ALA A 91 2.44 -13.77 11.60
N GLU A 92 3.21 -12.69 11.76
CA GLU A 92 4.18 -12.49 12.85
C GLU A 92 3.56 -11.85 14.09
N ARG A 93 2.29 -11.45 14.03
CA ARG A 93 1.62 -10.77 15.13
C ARG A 93 1.50 -11.68 16.34
N VAL A 94 1.93 -11.16 17.48
CA VAL A 94 1.67 -11.78 18.78
C VAL A 94 0.18 -11.60 19.11
N HIS A 95 -0.50 -12.72 19.32
CA HIS A 95 -1.91 -12.74 19.68
C HIS A 95 -2.07 -12.60 21.18
N PHE A 96 -3.11 -11.88 21.60
CA PHE A 96 -3.46 -11.80 23.01
C PHE A 96 -3.90 -13.16 23.53
N THR A 97 -3.34 -13.54 24.67
CA THR A 97 -3.80 -14.66 25.46
C THR A 97 -4.94 -14.24 26.37
N ARG A 98 -5.57 -15.20 27.03
CA ARG A 98 -6.61 -14.89 28.03
C ARG A 98 -6.07 -14.03 29.16
N ASP A 99 -4.83 -14.28 29.57
CA ASP A 99 -4.22 -13.61 30.72
C ASP A 99 -3.89 -12.15 30.38
N ASP A 100 -3.49 -11.87 29.14
CA ASP A 100 -3.28 -10.49 28.66
C ASP A 100 -4.58 -9.66 28.63
N LEU A 101 -5.73 -10.34 28.52
CA LEU A 101 -7.05 -9.72 28.47
C LEU A 101 -7.72 -9.67 29.85
N ALA A 102 -7.16 -10.34 30.86
CA ALA A 102 -7.70 -10.34 32.20
C ALA A 102 -7.56 -8.93 32.81
N GLY A 103 -8.69 -8.30 33.16
CA GLY A 103 -8.71 -6.92 33.66
C GLY A 103 -8.68 -5.84 32.58
N ALA A 104 -8.81 -6.21 31.30
CA ALA A 104 -9.05 -5.25 30.23
C ALA A 104 -10.48 -4.69 30.33
N GLU A 105 -10.61 -3.37 30.33
CA GLU A 105 -11.92 -2.69 30.31
C GLU A 105 -12.38 -2.43 28.88
N PHE A 106 -11.43 -2.14 27.98
CA PHE A 106 -11.71 -1.93 26.55
C PHE A 106 -10.77 -2.75 25.69
N ILE A 107 -11.31 -3.31 24.61
CA ILE A 107 -10.56 -3.96 23.54
C ILE A 107 -10.75 -3.19 22.23
N HIS A 108 -9.74 -3.21 21.37
CA HIS A 108 -9.82 -2.71 20.00
C HIS A 108 -9.77 -3.88 19.02
N ASP A 109 -10.78 -4.04 18.19
CA ASP A 109 -10.90 -5.13 17.19
C ASP A 109 -10.32 -4.76 15.81
N GLY A 110 -9.71 -3.58 15.70
CA GLY A 110 -9.20 -3.01 14.45
C GLY A 110 -10.13 -1.98 13.83
N ILE A 111 -11.37 -1.86 14.31
CA ILE A 111 -12.36 -0.90 13.81
C ILE A 111 -12.70 0.11 14.89
N SER A 112 -13.01 -0.36 16.11
CA SER A 112 -13.41 0.53 17.20
C SER A 112 -12.99 -0.01 18.57
N TRP A 113 -12.95 0.89 19.55
CA TRP A 113 -12.84 0.52 20.96
C TRP A 113 -14.19 0.03 21.47
N ARG A 114 -14.21 -1.14 22.10
CA ARG A 114 -15.42 -1.77 22.63
C ARG A 114 -15.23 -2.15 24.09
N GLN A 115 -16.24 -1.89 24.91
CA GLN A 115 -16.20 -2.19 26.34
C GLN A 115 -16.35 -3.69 26.58
N VAL A 116 -15.47 -4.24 27.41
CA VAL A 116 -15.43 -5.64 27.78
C VAL A 116 -16.48 -5.91 28.85
N ARG A 117 -17.36 -6.88 28.60
CA ARG A 117 -18.28 -7.42 29.61
C ARG A 117 -17.74 -8.67 30.27
N LYS A 118 -17.14 -9.57 29.47
CA LYS A 118 -16.64 -10.85 29.97
C LYS A 118 -15.56 -11.41 29.06
N VAL A 119 -14.47 -11.87 29.65
CA VAL A 119 -13.43 -12.63 28.95
C VAL A 119 -13.73 -14.13 29.09
N ASN A 120 -13.93 -14.80 27.96
CA ASN A 120 -14.13 -16.25 27.88
C ASN A 120 -12.81 -16.96 27.54
N ALA A 121 -12.86 -18.26 27.26
CA ALA A 121 -11.66 -19.05 26.96
C ALA A 121 -10.94 -18.64 25.66
N LYS A 122 -11.69 -18.23 24.62
CA LYS A 122 -11.16 -17.90 23.28
C LYS A 122 -11.71 -16.59 22.70
N THR A 123 -12.65 -15.96 23.41
CA THR A 123 -13.41 -14.81 22.93
C THR A 123 -13.65 -13.82 24.06
N VAL A 124 -13.86 -12.56 23.72
CA VAL A 124 -14.30 -11.51 24.64
C VAL A 124 -15.72 -11.11 24.26
N SER A 125 -16.63 -11.15 25.23
CA SER A 125 -17.96 -10.58 25.09
C SER A 125 -17.89 -9.07 25.31
N VAL A 126 -18.40 -8.30 24.36
CA VAL A 126 -18.36 -6.82 24.38
C VAL A 126 -19.74 -6.20 24.30
N GLU A 127 -19.85 -4.98 24.82
CA GLU A 127 -21.06 -4.16 24.68
C GLU A 127 -21.26 -3.69 23.25
N THR A 128 -22.53 -3.65 22.84
CA THR A 128 -22.95 -3.17 21.53
C THR A 128 -23.80 -1.90 21.60
N GLY A 129 -24.17 -1.47 22.81
CA GLY A 129 -25.18 -0.43 23.04
C GLY A 129 -26.63 -0.92 22.94
N TYR A 130 -26.83 -2.21 22.66
CA TYR A 130 -28.14 -2.87 22.64
C TYR A 130 -28.26 -3.90 23.78
N SER A 131 -29.42 -4.56 23.89
CA SER A 131 -29.69 -5.60 24.89
C SER A 131 -28.88 -6.89 24.70
N TRP A 132 -28.14 -7.02 23.60
CA TRP A 132 -27.33 -8.20 23.27
C TRP A 132 -25.83 -7.87 23.25
N VAL A 133 -25.01 -8.86 23.59
CA VAL A 133 -23.54 -8.75 23.59
C VAL A 133 -22.96 -9.38 22.33
N ASP A 134 -21.93 -8.76 21.78
CA ASP A 134 -21.16 -9.31 20.66
C ASP A 134 -19.95 -10.12 21.18
N ARG A 135 -19.42 -11.04 20.38
CA ARG A 135 -18.27 -11.88 20.74
C ARG A 135 -17.13 -11.66 19.77
N VAL A 136 -16.02 -11.15 20.28
CA VAL A 136 -14.79 -10.91 19.53
C VAL A 136 -13.78 -12.03 19.82
N PRO A 137 -13.35 -12.82 18.83
CA PRO A 137 -12.25 -13.78 19.00
C PRO A 137 -10.95 -13.07 19.35
N PHE A 138 -10.10 -13.69 20.19
CA PHE A 138 -8.81 -13.10 20.57
C PHE A 138 -7.94 -12.78 19.35
N GLU A 139 -8.05 -13.59 18.31
CA GLU A 139 -7.39 -13.39 17.02
C GLU A 139 -7.72 -12.03 16.38
N LYS A 140 -8.89 -11.45 16.65
CA LYS A 140 -9.26 -10.14 16.08
C LYS A 140 -8.82 -8.97 16.95
N ILE A 141 -8.41 -9.19 18.19
CA ILE A 141 -8.03 -8.14 19.12
C ILE A 141 -6.65 -7.59 18.75
N ARG A 142 -6.57 -6.27 18.62
CA ARG A 142 -5.38 -5.52 18.18
C ARG A 142 -4.75 -4.71 19.29
N SER A 143 -5.54 -4.26 20.26
CA SER A 143 -5.06 -3.51 21.41
C SER A 143 -6.02 -3.66 22.59
N VAL A 144 -5.49 -3.45 23.79
CA VAL A 144 -6.26 -3.45 25.04
C VAL A 144 -5.96 -2.22 25.86
N ARG A 145 -6.95 -1.76 26.63
CA ARG A 145 -6.76 -0.78 27.69
C ARG A 145 -7.14 -1.43 29.02
N PRO A 146 -6.21 -1.44 29.99
CA PRO A 146 -6.55 -1.90 31.33
C PRO A 146 -7.48 -0.90 32.01
N GLU A 147 -8.24 -1.39 32.98
CA GLU A 147 -8.99 -0.55 33.92
C GLU A 147 -8.02 0.41 34.62
N VAL A 148 -8.18 1.71 34.39
CA VAL A 148 -7.46 2.73 35.18
C VAL A 148 -8.23 2.87 36.49
N LYS A 149 -7.86 2.07 37.50
CA LYS A 149 -8.35 2.28 38.87
C LYS A 149 -7.99 3.70 39.30
N ARG A 150 -9.00 4.58 39.33
CA ARG A 150 -8.93 5.90 39.97
C ARG A 150 -9.27 5.76 41.44
#